data_AF-A0A814L8F7-F1
#
_entry.id   AF-A0A814L8F7-F1
#
_cell.length_a   1.000
_cell.length_b   1.000
_cell.length_c   1.000
_cell.angle_alpha   90.00
_cell.angle_beta   90.00
_cell.angle_gamma   90.00
#
_symmetry.space_group_name_H-M   'P 1'
#
loop_
_entity.id
_entity.type
_entity.pdbx_description
1 polymer ?
#
loop_
_entity_poly.entity_id
_entity_poly.type
_entity_poly.pdbx_seq_one_letter_code
_entity_poly.pdbx_strand_id
1 'polypeptide(L)'
;MHSRVFDTRETLLDAAISLASVIANKSSIAVQGSKISLNYARDHTVDDNFTFVRTWNSGMLLTEDIVNSVMATSVLKEKSKL
;
A
#
# COMPACT_ATOMS: atom_id res chain seq x y z
N MET A 1 -12.05 18.04 1.03
CA MET A 1 -10.66 18.20 1.55
C MET A 1 -9.72 17.72 0.45
N HIS A 2 -8.74 18.52 0.03
CA HIS A 2 -7.79 18.16 -1.04
C HIS A 2 -6.44 17.80 -0.41
N SER A 3 -5.77 16.76 -0.91
CA SER A 3 -4.48 16.29 -0.36
C SER A 3 -3.31 17.22 -0.72
N ARG A 4 -3.32 17.80 -1.93
CA ARG A 4 -2.34 18.77 -2.44
C ARG A 4 -3.03 19.72 -3.42
N VAL A 5 -2.48 20.93 -3.58
CA VAL A 5 -2.94 21.96 -4.53
C VAL A 5 -1.75 22.36 -5.40
N PHE A 6 -1.99 22.61 -6.68
CA PHE A 6 -0.97 22.97 -7.68
C PHE A 6 -1.43 24.21 -8.45
N ASP A 7 -0.47 25.03 -8.88
CA ASP A 7 -0.74 26.32 -9.52
C ASP A 7 -1.25 26.19 -10.95
N THR A 8 -0.90 25.10 -11.64
CA THR A 8 -1.29 24.85 -13.03
C THR A 8 -1.79 23.42 -13.26
N ARG A 9 -2.50 23.21 -14.37
CA ARG A 9 -2.98 21.89 -14.78
C ARG A 9 -1.82 20.95 -15.09
N GLU A 10 -0.77 21.46 -15.72
CA GLU A 10 0.41 20.70 -16.13
C GLU A 10 1.14 20.16 -14.89
N THR A 11 1.40 21.02 -13.91
CA THR A 11 2.05 20.63 -12.65
C THR A 11 1.22 19.63 -11.84
N LEU A 12 -0.12 19.76 -11.88
CA LEU A 12 -1.03 18.78 -11.29
C LEU A 12 -0.90 17.41 -11.96
N LEU A 13 -0.94 17.36 -13.29
CA LEU A 13 -0.88 16.10 -14.03
C LEU A 13 0.46 15.40 -13.85
N ASP A 14 1.57 16.13 -13.90
CA ASP A 14 2.91 15.58 -13.66
C ASP A 14 3.01 14.96 -12.26
N ALA A 15 2.51 15.67 -11.24
CA ALA A 15 2.49 15.17 -9.87
C ALA A 15 1.55 13.96 -9.68
N ALA A 16 0.42 13.92 -10.39
CA ALA A 16 -0.51 12.80 -10.36
C ALA A 16 0.06 11.55 -11.03
N ILE A 17 0.71 11.70 -12.19
CA ILE A 17 1.36 10.59 -12.92
C ILE A 17 2.56 10.08 -12.11
N SER A 18 3.36 10.97 -11.53
CA SER A 18 4.46 10.58 -10.64
C SER A 18 3.95 9.76 -9.45
N LEU A 19 2.87 10.19 -8.80
CA LEU A 19 2.24 9.42 -7.71
C LEU A 19 1.72 8.06 -8.19
N ALA A 20 1.05 8.01 -9.35
CA ALA A 20 0.55 6.77 -9.93
C ALA A 20 1.70 5.77 -10.20
N SER A 21 2.84 6.26 -10.68
CA SER A 21 4.05 5.45 -10.85
C SER A 21 4.56 4.89 -9.52
N VAL A 22 4.57 5.69 -8.45
CA VAL A 22 4.97 5.22 -7.12
C VAL A 22 4.03 4.11 -6.61
N ILE A 23 2.72 4.25 -6.82
CA ILE A 23 1.73 3.25 -6.42
C ILE A 23 1.89 1.96 -7.25
N ALA A 24 2.10 2.09 -8.56
CA ALA A 24 2.27 0.95 -9.47
C ALA A 24 3.53 0.12 -9.17
N ASN A 25 4.56 0.73 -8.57
CA ASN A 25 5.78 0.04 -8.13
C ASN A 25 5.63 -0.73 -6.80
N LYS A 26 4.43 -0.77 -6.20
CA LYS A 26 4.15 -1.54 -4.98
C LYS A 26 3.40 -2.83 -5.32
N SER A 27 3.41 -3.77 -4.36
CA SER A 27 2.56 -4.96 -4.43
C SER A 27 1.10 -4.56 -4.69
N SER A 28 0.54 -5.07 -5.78
CA SER A 28 -0.85 -4.77 -6.18
C SER A 28 -1.84 -5.29 -5.15
N ILE A 29 -1.55 -6.46 -4.55
CA ILE A 29 -2.35 -7.07 -3.49
C ILE A 29 -2.31 -6.23 -2.22
N ALA A 30 -1.13 -5.72 -1.84
CA ALA A 30 -1.00 -4.85 -0.66
C ALA A 30 -1.74 -3.52 -0.84
N VAL A 31 -1.63 -2.88 -2.01
CA VAL A 31 -2.31 -1.60 -2.30
C VAL A 31 -3.83 -1.78 -2.30
N GLN A 32 -4.33 -2.78 -3.02
CA GLN A 32 -5.78 -3.04 -3.10
C GLN A 32 -6.35 -3.49 -1.76
N GLY A 33 -5.67 -4.40 -1.06
CA GLY A 33 -6.07 -4.85 0.27
C GLY A 33 -6.15 -3.71 1.28
N SER A 34 -5.21 -2.77 1.21
CA SER A 34 -5.24 -1.56 2.05
C SER A 34 -6.46 -0.69 1.75
N LYS A 35 -6.78 -0.47 0.45
CA LYS A 35 -7.97 0.29 0.05
C LYS A 35 -9.27 -0.37 0.51
N ILE A 36 -9.37 -1.70 0.38
CA ILE A 36 -10.55 -2.47 0.81
C ILE A 36 -10.72 -2.35 2.32
N SER A 37 -9.64 -2.53 3.09
CA SER A 37 -9.66 -2.40 4.55
C SER A 37 -10.09 -1.01 5.01
N LEU A 38 -9.56 0.05 4.38
CA LEU A 38 -9.95 1.43 4.69
C LEU A 38 -11.42 1.72 4.36
N ASN A 39 -11.92 1.20 3.23
CA ASN A 39 -13.32 1.34 2.86
C ASN A 39 -14.24 0.58 3.83
N TYR A 40 -13.85 -0.62 4.25
CA TYR A 40 -14.62 -1.40 5.22
C TYR A 40 -14.69 -0.67 6.57
N ALA A 41 -13.56 -0.17 7.05
CA ALA A 41 -13.46 0.57 8.31
C ALA A 41 -14.33 1.84 8.36
N ARG A 42 -14.65 2.45 7.21
CA ARG A 42 -15.51 3.65 7.15
C ARG A 42 -16.95 3.36 7.55
N ASP A 43 -17.46 2.19 7.18
CA ASP A 43 -18.88 1.86 7.25
C ASP A 43 -19.19 0.84 8.37
N HIS A 44 -18.18 0.42 9.15
CA HIS A 44 -18.30 -0.63 10.18
C HIS A 44 -17.69 -0.21 11.52
N THR A 45 -18.02 -0.96 12.57
CA THR A 45 -17.40 -0.76 13.88
C THR A 45 -15.93 -1.14 13.85
N VAL A 46 -15.19 -0.66 14.85
CA VAL A 46 -13.77 -1.00 15.01
C VAL A 46 -13.58 -2.51 15.20
N ASP A 47 -14.45 -3.17 15.96
CA ASP A 47 -14.38 -4.61 16.23
C ASP A 47 -14.64 -5.46 14.97
N ASP A 48 -15.62 -5.06 14.16
CA ASP A 48 -15.90 -5.69 12.87
C ASP A 48 -14.70 -5.53 11.93
N ASN A 49 -14.12 -4.32 11.87
CA ASN A 49 -12.96 -4.07 11.04
C ASN A 49 -11.73 -4.90 11.47
N PHE A 50 -11.50 -5.09 12.77
CA PHE A 50 -10.42 -5.98 13.23
C PHE A 50 -10.65 -7.43 12.79
N THR A 51 -11.89 -7.91 12.87
CA THR A 51 -12.26 -9.24 12.41
C THR A 51 -12.07 -9.37 10.90
N PHE A 52 -12.47 -8.36 10.13
CA PHE A 52 -12.27 -8.27 8.69
C PHE A 52 -10.78 -8.33 8.32
N VAL A 53 -9.95 -7.45 8.89
CA VAL A 53 -8.50 -7.38 8.60
C VAL A 53 -7.80 -8.69 8.95
N ARG A 54 -8.15 -9.32 10.08
CA ARG A 54 -7.58 -10.63 10.47
C ARG A 54 -7.90 -11.71 9.43
N THR A 55 -9.16 -11.77 8.99
CA THR A 55 -9.62 -12.77 8.03
C THR A 55 -8.96 -12.54 6.67
N TRP A 56 -8.94 -11.28 6.21
CA TRP A 56 -8.30 -10.88 4.96
C TRP A 56 -6.81 -11.22 4.93
N ASN A 57 -6.06 -10.84 5.98
CA ASN A 57 -4.63 -11.09 6.06
C ASN A 57 -4.28 -12.58 6.12
N SER A 58 -5.13 -13.40 6.75
CA SER A 58 -4.91 -14.86 6.79
C SER A 58 -4.85 -15.49 5.39
N GLY A 59 -5.55 -14.91 4.40
CA GLY A 59 -5.46 -15.35 3.00
C GLY A 59 -4.41 -14.60 2.18
N MET A 60 -4.27 -13.28 2.40
CA MET A 60 -3.47 -12.42 1.51
C MET A 60 -1.99 -12.32 1.88
N LEU A 61 -1.57 -12.83 3.04
CA LEU A 61 -0.15 -12.92 3.41
C LEU A 61 0.60 -14.02 2.65
N LEU A 62 -0.11 -14.97 2.03
CA LEU A 62 0.46 -16.06 1.25
C LEU A 62 0.79 -15.63 -0.19
N THR A 63 1.54 -14.55 -0.34
CA THR A 63 1.90 -13.97 -1.64
C THR A 63 3.40 -13.89 -1.82
N GLU A 64 3.86 -14.03 -3.06
CA GLU A 64 5.29 -13.92 -3.42
C GLU A 64 5.85 -12.54 -3.07
N ASP A 65 5.01 -11.50 -3.11
CA ASP A 65 5.38 -10.13 -2.76
C ASP A 65 5.93 -10.01 -1.33
N ILE A 66 5.37 -10.76 -0.37
CA ILE A 66 5.87 -10.77 1.01
C ILE A 66 7.24 -11.43 1.08
N VAL A 67 7.40 -12.59 0.43
CA VAL A 67 8.69 -13.32 0.41
C VAL A 67 9.77 -12.45 -0.24
N ASN A 68 9.49 -11.88 -1.41
CA ASN A 68 10.42 -11.01 -2.14
C ASN A 68 10.79 -9.78 -1.33
N SER A 69 9.82 -9.14 -0.66
CA SER A 69 10.05 -7.98 0.20
C SER A 69 10.94 -8.31 1.43
N VAL A 70 10.69 -9.44 2.09
CA VAL A 70 11.48 -9.90 3.24
C VAL A 70 12.91 -10.23 2.80
N MET A 71 13.08 -10.93 1.67
CA MET A 71 14.39 -11.27 1.12
C MET A 71 15.17 -10.01 0.71
N ALA A 72 14.53 -9.07 -0.01
CA ALA A 72 15.16 -7.81 -0.38
C ALA A 72 15.63 -7.02 0.85
N THR A 73 14.80 -6.94 1.89
CA THR A 73 15.16 -6.27 3.15
C THR A 73 16.33 -6.94 3.86
N SER A 74 16.40 -8.27 3.82
CA SER A 74 17.49 -9.04 4.42
C SER A 74 18.83 -8.83 3.70
N VAL A 75 18.82 -8.86 2.36
CA VAL A 75 20.00 -8.57 1.53
C VAL A 75 20.49 -7.12 1.70
N LEU A 76 19.58 -6.15 1.80
CA LEU A 76 19.93 -4.75 2.08
C LEU A 76 20.58 -4.58 3.46
N LYS A 77 20.12 -5.32 4.48
CA LYS A 77 20.74 -5.32 5.81
C LYS A 77 22.16 -5.89 5.80
N GLU A 78 22.45 -6.87 4.96
CA GLU A 78 23.81 -7.41 4.80
C GLU A 78 24.72 -6.39 4.11
N LYS A 79 24.26 -5.72 3.04
CA LYS A 79 25.02 -4.68 2.34
C LYS A 79 25.30 -3.44 3.20
N SER A 80 24.39 -3.08 4.11
CA SER A 80 24.54 -1.93 5.01
C SER A 80 25.50 -2.18 6.19
N LYS A 81 25.90 -3.43 6.44
CA LYS A 81 26.84 -3.80 7.50
C LYS A 81 28.29 -3.86 7.03
N LEU A 82 28.52 -3.77 5.72
CA LEU A 82 29.82 -3.61 5.06
C LEU A 82 30.10 -2.11 4.86
#